data_AF-A0A957C5N4-F1
#
_entry.id   AF-A0A957C5N4-F1
#
_cell.length_a   1.000
_cell.length_b   1.000
_cell.length_c   1.000
_cell.angle_alpha   90.00
_cell.angle_beta   90.00
_cell.angle_gamma   90.00
#
_symmetry.space_group_name_H-M   'P 1'
#
loop_
_entity.id
_entity.type
_entity.pdbx_description
1 polymer ?
#
loop_
_entity_poly.entity_id
_entity_poly.type
_entity_poly.pdbx_seq_one_letter_code
_entity_poly.pdbx_strand_id
1 'polypeptide(L)'
;MKMLQEKDWLLMLRAAEGIQARAESLDALVGLAALYIARGETQEGADVLAFVLRCPDAAKDTLQRALDAWEDLARYICPRVLLDAEDFASKATFADVVEYVFA
;
A
#
# COMPACT_ATOMS: atom_id res chain seq x y z
N MET A 1 -4.16 -20.17 7.83
CA MET A 1 -4.80 -18.99 7.21
C MET A 1 -4.29 -18.92 5.78
N LYS A 2 -5.16 -18.99 4.76
CA LYS A 2 -4.70 -18.97 3.36
C LYS A 2 -4.23 -17.55 3.04
N MET A 3 -2.96 -17.37 2.71
CA MET A 3 -2.42 -16.07 2.31
C MET A 3 -3.00 -15.75 0.92
N LEU A 4 -3.66 -14.60 0.80
CA LEU A 4 -4.20 -14.12 -0.46
C LEU A 4 -3.06 -13.91 -1.45
N GLN A 5 -3.28 -14.32 -2.70
CA GLN A 5 -2.33 -14.09 -3.78
C GLN A 5 -2.51 -12.66 -4.30
N GLU A 6 -1.50 -12.14 -5.00
CA GLU A 6 -1.55 -10.82 -5.64
C GLU A 6 -2.78 -10.62 -6.52
N LYS A 7 -3.13 -11.64 -7.32
CA LYS A 7 -4.31 -11.62 -8.17
C LYS A 7 -5.60 -11.42 -7.38
N ASP A 8 -5.68 -11.95 -6.17
CA ASP A 8 -6.85 -11.80 -5.31
C ASP A 8 -6.95 -10.34 -4.84
N TRP A 9 -5.83 -9.73 -4.45
CA TRP A 9 -5.78 -8.33 -4.03
C TRP A 9 -6.08 -7.35 -5.17
N LEU A 10 -5.49 -7.57 -6.34
CA LEU A 10 -5.76 -6.76 -7.54
C LEU A 10 -7.23 -6.87 -7.96
N LEU A 11 -7.85 -8.05 -7.83
CA LEU A 11 -9.27 -8.22 -8.08
C LEU A 11 -10.12 -7.44 -7.07
N MET A 12 -9.77 -7.49 -5.78
CA MET A 12 -10.46 -6.71 -4.74
C MET A 12 -10.33 -5.21 -4.97
N LEU A 13 -9.14 -4.73 -5.30
CA LEU A 13 -8.90 -3.32 -5.61
C LEU A 13 -9.75 -2.89 -6.82
N ARG A 14 -9.74 -3.67 -7.90
CA ARG A 14 -10.54 -3.35 -9.10
C ARG A 14 -12.04 -3.34 -8.82
N ALA A 15 -12.52 -4.24 -7.97
CA ALA A 15 -13.92 -4.27 -7.56
C ALA A 15 -14.28 -3.05 -6.71
N ALA A 16 -13.43 -2.70 -5.73
CA ALA A 16 -13.60 -1.54 -4.86
C ALA A 16 -13.61 -0.23 -5.67
N GLU A 17 -12.71 -0.08 -6.64
CA GLU A 17 -12.72 1.05 -7.58
C GLU A 17 -14.02 1.13 -8.39
N GLY A 18 -14.53 -0.01 -8.87
CA GLY A 18 -15.77 -0.08 -9.63
C GLY A 18 -17.00 0.39 -8.85
N ILE A 19 -16.99 0.29 -7.53
CA ILE A 19 -18.07 0.75 -6.65
C ILE A 19 -17.70 2.02 -5.85
N GLN A 20 -16.55 2.63 -6.13
CA GLN A 20 -16.02 3.81 -5.43
C GLN A 20 -15.85 3.61 -3.91
N ALA A 21 -15.55 2.38 -3.50
CA ALA A 21 -15.34 1.98 -2.12
C ALA A 21 -13.91 2.28 -1.66
N ARG A 22 -13.64 3.57 -1.38
CA ARG A 22 -12.28 4.07 -1.13
C ARG A 22 -11.60 3.43 0.08
N ALA A 23 -12.34 3.12 1.14
CA ALA A 23 -11.76 2.49 2.33
C ALA A 23 -11.24 1.08 2.01
N GLU A 24 -12.01 0.31 1.25
CA GLU A 24 -11.70 -1.03 0.79
C GLU A 24 -10.54 -1.03 -0.21
N SER A 25 -10.45 -0.02 -1.08
CA SER A 25 -9.30 0.14 -1.96
C SER A 25 -8.01 0.39 -1.17
N LEU A 26 -8.04 1.26 -0.16
CA LEU A 26 -6.88 1.51 0.71
C LEU A 26 -6.49 0.24 1.49
N ASP A 27 -7.48 -0.54 1.92
CA ASP A 27 -7.26 -1.82 2.58
C ASP A 27 -6.54 -2.84 1.69
N ALA A 28 -6.98 -2.94 0.43
CA ALA A 28 -6.36 -3.79 -0.57
C ALA A 28 -4.93 -3.34 -0.90
N LEU A 29 -4.68 -2.02 -0.96
CA LEU A 29 -3.34 -1.46 -1.15
C LEU A 29 -2.38 -1.85 -0.02
N VAL A 30 -2.81 -1.82 1.24
CA VAL A 30 -1.99 -2.32 2.37
C VAL A 30 -1.70 -3.82 2.22
N GLY A 31 -2.68 -4.60 1.76
CA GLY A 31 -2.49 -6.02 1.46
C GLY A 31 -1.45 -6.28 0.36
N LEU A 32 -1.47 -5.50 -0.73
CA LEU A 32 -0.49 -5.54 -1.80
C LEU A 32 0.90 -5.14 -1.32
N ALA A 33 1.01 -4.06 -0.56
CA ALA A 33 2.28 -3.60 -0.03
C ALA A 33 2.95 -4.66 0.85
N ALA A 34 2.18 -5.32 1.72
CA ALA A 34 2.68 -6.43 2.53
C ALA A 34 3.19 -7.60 1.67
N LEU A 35 2.54 -7.87 0.53
CA LEU A 35 2.98 -8.91 -0.40
C LEU A 35 4.27 -8.54 -1.13
N TYR A 36 4.42 -7.30 -1.58
CA TYR A 36 5.65 -6.79 -2.20
C TYR A 36 6.82 -6.88 -1.21
N ILE A 37 6.63 -6.42 0.03
CA ILE A 37 7.63 -6.53 1.09
C ILE A 37 8.03 -7.98 1.33
N ALA A 38 7.06 -8.91 1.40
CA ALA A 38 7.34 -10.33 1.60
C ALA A 38 8.16 -10.97 0.46
N ARG A 39 8.17 -10.37 -0.73
CA ARG A 39 8.96 -10.81 -1.90
C ARG A 39 10.31 -10.09 -2.03
N GLY A 40 10.58 -9.09 -1.17
CA GLY A 40 11.78 -8.26 -1.24
C GLY A 40 11.63 -7.02 -2.14
N GLU A 41 10.45 -6.78 -2.69
CA GLU A 41 10.06 -5.58 -3.46
C GLU A 41 9.77 -4.43 -2.48
N THR A 42 10.82 -4.03 -1.76
CA THR A 42 10.71 -3.14 -0.60
C THR A 42 10.45 -1.68 -0.96
N GLN A 43 10.86 -1.23 -2.16
CA GLN A 43 10.55 0.11 -2.64
C GLN A 43 9.06 0.22 -2.97
N GLU A 44 8.54 -0.74 -3.74
CA GLU A 44 7.14 -0.82 -4.16
C GLU A 44 6.22 -0.90 -2.94
N GLY A 45 6.58 -1.73 -1.96
CA GLY A 45 5.86 -1.80 -0.69
C GLY A 45 5.89 -0.49 0.08
N ALA A 46 7.06 0.17 0.17
CA ALA A 46 7.19 1.45 0.87
C ALA A 46 6.36 2.55 0.19
N ASP A 47 6.42 2.66 -1.14
CA ASP A 47 5.69 3.67 -1.92
C ASP A 47 4.18 3.60 -1.66
N VAL A 48 3.63 2.39 -1.67
CA VAL A 48 2.20 2.15 -1.39
C VAL A 48 1.86 2.45 0.06
N LEU A 49 2.67 2.02 1.03
CA LEU A 49 2.43 2.30 2.46
C LEU A 49 2.49 3.79 2.78
N ALA A 50 3.49 4.51 2.27
CA ALA A 50 3.63 5.95 2.44
C ALA A 50 2.39 6.68 1.92
N PHE A 51 1.85 6.25 0.77
CA PHE A 51 0.62 6.83 0.22
C PHE A 51 -0.61 6.56 1.12
N VAL A 52 -0.76 5.34 1.65
CA VAL A 52 -1.91 5.02 2.51
C VAL A 52 -1.84 5.81 3.82
N LEU A 53 -0.66 5.94 4.42
CA LEU A 53 -0.46 6.63 5.70
C LEU A 53 -0.81 8.12 5.68
N ARG A 54 -0.72 8.78 4.51
CA ARG A 54 -1.14 10.19 4.34
C ARG A 54 -2.63 10.37 4.05
N CYS A 55 -3.39 9.30 3.82
CA CYS A 55 -4.82 9.41 3.49
C CYS A 55 -5.64 9.68 4.76
N PRO A 56 -6.27 10.86 4.91
CA PRO A 56 -7.00 11.21 6.13
C PRO A 56 -8.28 10.38 6.33
N ASP A 57 -8.85 9.86 5.24
CA ASP A 57 -10.12 9.12 5.24
C ASP A 57 -9.91 7.60 5.38
N ALA A 58 -8.67 7.15 5.56
CA ALA A 58 -8.37 5.74 5.74
C ALA A 58 -8.99 5.23 7.05
N ALA A 59 -9.61 4.05 7.02
CA ALA A 59 -10.16 3.43 8.21
C ALA A 59 -9.04 3.22 9.25
N LYS A 60 -9.37 3.40 10.54
CA LYS A 60 -8.40 3.33 11.63
C LYS A 60 -7.59 2.02 11.64
N ASP A 61 -8.26 0.90 11.40
CA ASP A 61 -7.62 -0.42 11.37
C ASP A 61 -6.69 -0.57 10.15
N THR A 62 -7.07 0.00 9.00
CA THR A 62 -6.22 0.05 7.80
C THR A 62 -4.97 0.90 8.05
N LEU A 63 -5.11 2.08 8.66
CA LEU A 63 -3.98 2.93 9.04
C LEU A 63 -3.05 2.24 10.04
N GLN A 64 -3.61 1.56 11.04
CA GLN A 64 -2.80 0.84 12.02
C GLN A 64 -1.98 -0.26 11.34
N ARG A 65 -2.59 -1.07 10.47
CA ARG A 65 -1.86 -2.11 9.74
C ARG A 65 -0.81 -1.55 8.79
N ALA A 66 -1.10 -0.42 8.15
CA ALA A 66 -0.12 0.27 7.30
C ALA A 66 1.07 0.77 8.14
N LEU A 67 0.79 1.34 9.32
CA LEU A 67 1.82 1.85 10.22
C LEU A 67 2.69 0.72 10.78
N ASP A 68 2.07 -0.37 11.23
CA ASP A 68 2.78 -1.55 11.73
C ASP A 68 3.73 -2.11 10.64
N ALA A 69 3.23 -2.24 9.40
CA ALA A 69 4.03 -2.70 8.27
C ALA A 69 5.17 -1.74 7.91
N TRP A 70 4.92 -0.43 7.99
CA TRP A 70 5.92 0.61 7.74
C TRP A 70 7.02 0.61 8.80
N GLU A 71 6.64 0.58 10.08
CA GLU A 71 7.59 0.55 11.20
C GLU A 71 8.43 -0.73 11.19
N ASP A 72 7.82 -1.87 10.87
CA ASP A 72 8.56 -3.12 10.70
C ASP A 72 9.52 -3.01 9.52
N LEU A 73 9.07 -2.56 8.35
CA LEU A 73 9.93 -2.40 7.17
C LEU A 73 11.14 -1.49 7.48
N ALA A 74 10.89 -0.36 8.14
CA ALA A 74 11.90 0.64 8.48
C ALA A 74 13.05 0.13 9.35
N ARG A 75 12.87 -0.99 10.06
CA ARG A 75 13.93 -1.61 10.87
C ARG A 75 15.01 -2.30 10.04
N TYR A 76 14.72 -2.66 8.79
CA TYR A 76 15.58 -3.57 8.01
C TYR A 76 16.01 -3.01 6.64
N ILE A 77 15.39 -1.92 6.17
CA ILE A 77 15.72 -1.33 4.87
C ILE A 77 16.56 -0.06 5.00
N CYS A 78 17.17 0.36 3.88
CA CYS A 78 17.89 1.61 3.81
C CYS A 78 16.94 2.79 4.06
N PRO A 79 17.24 3.74 4.98
CA PRO A 79 16.39 4.91 5.22
C PRO A 79 16.11 5.76 3.97
N ARG A 80 16.98 5.69 2.95
CA ARG A 80 16.79 6.38 1.67
C ARG A 80 15.51 5.91 0.95
N VAL A 81 15.19 4.62 1.03
CA VAL A 81 13.98 4.02 0.41
C VAL A 81 12.72 4.63 1.02
N LEU A 82 12.69 4.82 2.35
CA LEU A 82 11.56 5.45 3.04
C LEU A 82 11.40 6.92 2.62
N LEU A 83 12.51 7.66 2.51
CA LEU A 83 12.48 9.06 2.06
C LEU A 83 12.00 9.18 0.61
N ASP A 84 12.39 8.24 -0.25
CA ASP A 84 11.91 8.19 -1.63
C ASP A 84 10.41 7.86 -1.69
N ALA A 85 9.95 6.94 -0.84
CA ALA A 85 8.53 6.60 -0.73
C ALA A 85 7.68 7.77 -0.21
N GLU A 86 8.17 8.53 0.76
CA GLU A 86 7.50 9.75 1.23
C GLU A 86 7.44 10.82 0.13
N ASP A 87 8.52 11.01 -0.64
CA ASP A 87 8.55 11.93 -1.78
C ASP A 87 7.58 11.50 -2.89
N PHE A 88 7.57 10.21 -3.24
CA PHE A 88 6.59 9.60 -4.15
C PHE A 88 5.16 9.86 -3.67
N ALA A 89 4.86 9.48 -2.42
CA ALA A 89 3.55 9.63 -1.84
C ALA A 89 3.09 11.10 -1.78
N SER A 90 4.00 12.06 -1.59
CA SER A 90 3.65 13.48 -1.58
C SER A 90 3.10 13.98 -2.92
N LYS A 91 3.53 13.35 -4.03
CA LYS A 91 3.18 13.75 -5.40
C LYS A 91 2.08 12.89 -6.01
N ALA A 92 2.02 11.62 -5.65
CA ALA A 92 1.08 10.67 -6.23
C ALA A 92 -0.37 11.03 -5.87
N THR A 93 -1.28 10.85 -6.81
CA THR A 93 -2.72 10.81 -6.57
C THR A 93 -3.17 9.37 -6.31
N PHE A 94 -4.42 9.21 -5.88
CA PHE A 94 -4.98 7.87 -5.69
C PHE A 94 -5.02 7.06 -7.00
N ALA A 95 -5.38 7.70 -8.11
CA ALA A 95 -5.37 7.07 -9.42
C ALA A 95 -3.95 6.63 -9.84
N ASP A 96 -2.93 7.44 -9.58
CA ASP A 96 -1.55 7.11 -9.91
C ASP A 96 -1.08 5.85 -9.16
N VAL A 97 -1.44 5.72 -7.87
CA VAL A 97 -1.08 4.53 -7.08
C VAL A 97 -1.85 3.29 -7.53
N VAL A 98 -3.12 3.44 -7.89
CA VAL A 98 -3.89 2.34 -8.47
C VAL A 98 -3.26 1.89 -9.78
N GLU A 99 -2.93 2.79 -10.69
CA GLU A 99 -2.25 2.45 -11.96
C GLU A 99 -0.90 1.78 -11.70
N TYR A 100 -0.11 2.32 -10.77
CA TYR A 100 1.19 1.79 -10.39
C TYR A 100 1.15 0.32 -9.96
N VAL A 101 0.16 -0.10 -9.17
CA VAL A 101 0.06 -1.51 -8.73
C VAL A 101 -0.53 -2.45 -9.79
N PHE A 102 -1.09 -1.91 -10.88
CA PHE A 102 -1.59 -2.70 -12.02
C PHE A 102 -0.61 -2.79 -13.20
N ALA A 103 0.50 -2.04 -13.15
CA ALA A 103 1.54 -2.03 -14.19
C ALA A 103 2.34 -3.34 -14.22
#